data_AF-A0A6B8MNG9-F1
#
_entry.id   AF-A0A6B8MNG9-F1
#
_cell.length_a   1.000
_cell.length_b   1.000
_cell.length_c   1.000
_cell.angle_alpha   90.00
_cell.angle_beta   90.00
_cell.angle_gamma   90.00
#
_symmetry.space_group_name_H-M   'P 1'
#
loop_
_entity.id
_entity.type
_entity.pdbx_description
1 polymer ?
#
loop_
_entity_poly.entity_id
_entity_poly.type
_entity_poly.pdbx_seq_one_letter_code
_entity_poly.pdbx_strand_id
1 'polypeptide(L)'
;MSKTLPTVAVIGSGTMGAGIAEVAAAAGHPVLIYDIAPQAVARAIDGIRQRLASRVSRGKLTAEQSGALLARLAPAEVLSDLAEAQLVIEAASERLDVKKALFKQLAEMCSPSALLTSNTSSISITAIAAEVKHPERVAGLHFFNPAPVMKLVEVVSGLATSAEVVEQLCLWVSAWGKQPVRCRSTPGFIVNRVARPYYAEAWRALEDQVAAPEVIDAALRDGGGFPMGPLALTDLIGQDINFAVTCSVFNACWQDRRYLPSLLQQELALAGRLGKKSGQGVYRWPVESPPQLTLASVAPERAAKITKRDVVTELDEVLLLETTGETALALSLQHRRPVVVYDHSAGDTVVIAGAVTTPQSAIDKAVYHFQQQGKKVLQIADYPGLLVWRTVAMLVNEALDALQKGVASAEDIDTAMRLGVNYPRGPLAWGESLGWGRVLRLLENLQQHYGEERYRPCSLLRQKALMEKHHEQCGLA
;
A
#
# COMPACT_ATOMS: atom_id res chain seq x y z
N MET A 1 -4.81 35.94 25.10
CA MET A 1 -4.06 36.30 23.88
C MET A 1 -4.39 35.26 22.82
N SER A 2 -5.06 35.67 21.74
CA SER A 2 -5.30 34.80 20.58
C SER A 2 -3.94 34.43 19.98
N LYS A 3 -3.48 33.18 20.16
CA LYS A 3 -2.30 32.69 19.44
C LYS A 3 -2.68 32.63 17.96
N THR A 4 -2.16 33.56 17.16
CA THR A 4 -2.22 33.49 15.70
C THR A 4 -1.56 32.19 15.26
N LEU A 5 -2.28 31.37 14.50
CA LEU A 5 -1.74 30.14 13.94
C LEU A 5 -0.69 30.46 12.86
N PRO A 6 0.31 29.59 12.65
CA PRO A 6 1.31 29.80 11.61
C PRO A 6 0.67 29.81 10.22
N THR A 7 1.14 30.71 9.36
CA THR A 7 0.81 30.77 7.94
C THR A 7 1.47 29.60 7.21
N VAL A 8 0.68 28.88 6.40
CA VAL A 8 1.13 27.76 5.58
C VAL A 8 1.18 28.20 4.12
N ALA A 9 2.30 27.99 3.45
CA ALA A 9 2.43 28.14 2.01
C ALA A 9 2.33 26.76 1.33
N VAL A 10 1.50 26.65 0.29
CA VAL A 10 1.39 25.44 -0.53
C VAL A 10 1.80 25.79 -1.96
N ILE A 11 2.85 25.12 -2.45
CA ILE A 11 3.38 25.34 -3.81
C ILE A 11 2.88 24.22 -4.73
N GLY A 12 2.17 24.61 -5.78
CA GLY A 12 1.50 23.72 -6.72
C GLY A 12 -0.01 23.69 -6.46
N SER A 13 -0.79 23.93 -7.51
CA SER A 13 -2.27 24.00 -7.47
C SER A 13 -2.96 22.75 -8.04
N GLY A 14 -2.21 21.66 -8.26
CA GLY A 14 -2.75 20.37 -8.68
C GLY A 14 -3.61 19.68 -7.60
N THR A 15 -4.03 18.44 -7.86
CA THR A 15 -4.92 17.69 -6.96
C THR A 15 -4.39 17.59 -5.52
N MET A 16 -3.11 17.27 -5.35
CA MET A 16 -2.50 17.16 -4.02
C MET A 16 -2.36 18.52 -3.35
N GLY A 17 -1.81 19.53 -4.04
CA GLY A 17 -1.67 20.88 -3.49
C GLY A 17 -2.99 21.49 -3.04
N ALA A 18 -4.04 21.42 -3.87
CA ALA A 18 -5.37 21.88 -3.50
C ALA A 18 -5.95 21.12 -2.28
N GLY A 19 -5.71 19.81 -2.20
CA GLY A 19 -6.14 18.99 -1.06
C GLY A 19 -5.39 19.31 0.23
N ILE A 20 -4.07 19.56 0.15
CA ILE A 20 -3.24 19.95 1.29
C ILE A 20 -3.63 21.34 1.80
N ALA A 21 -3.88 22.29 0.89
CA ALA A 21 -4.37 23.61 1.23
C ALA A 21 -5.73 23.55 1.96
N GLU A 22 -6.65 22.69 1.48
CA GLU A 22 -7.94 22.44 2.15
C GLU A 22 -7.76 21.90 3.57
N VAL A 23 -6.80 20.97 3.79
CA VAL A 23 -6.48 20.42 5.13
C VAL A 23 -5.93 21.49 6.07
N ALA A 24 -4.94 22.27 5.63
CA ALA A 24 -4.34 23.32 6.45
C ALA A 24 -5.35 24.41 6.82
N ALA A 25 -6.18 24.86 5.86
CA ALA A 25 -7.21 25.86 6.10
C ALA A 25 -8.33 25.34 7.02
N ALA A 26 -8.70 24.07 6.91
CA ALA A 26 -9.66 23.42 7.82
C ALA A 26 -9.15 23.37 9.26
N ALA A 27 -7.83 23.22 9.45
CA ALA A 27 -7.19 23.27 10.77
C ALA A 27 -7.01 24.71 11.32
N GLY A 28 -7.43 25.73 10.56
CA GLY A 28 -7.47 27.12 11.03
C GLY A 28 -6.33 28.01 10.54
N HIS A 29 -5.37 27.46 9.78
CA HIS A 29 -4.22 28.21 9.29
C HIS A 29 -4.61 29.17 8.15
N PRO A 30 -4.04 30.38 8.10
CA PRO A 30 -3.96 31.14 6.86
C PRO A 30 -3.12 30.36 5.84
N VAL A 31 -3.59 30.25 4.60
CA VAL A 31 -2.92 29.46 3.55
C VAL A 31 -2.68 30.31 2.32
N LEU A 32 -1.41 30.41 1.91
CA LEU A 32 -0.98 31.00 0.65
C LEU A 32 -0.79 29.89 -0.39
N ILE A 33 -1.47 29.98 -1.52
CA ILE A 33 -1.33 29.01 -2.61
C ILE A 33 -0.58 29.67 -3.75
N TYR A 34 0.56 29.10 -4.13
CA TYR A 34 1.38 29.57 -5.23
C TYR A 34 1.44 28.55 -6.37
N ASP A 35 1.32 29.03 -7.60
CA ASP A 35 1.60 28.27 -8.82
C ASP A 35 2.17 29.22 -9.88
N ILE A 36 3.00 28.70 -10.79
CA ILE A 36 3.52 29.49 -11.92
C ILE A 36 2.40 29.97 -12.86
N ALA A 37 1.24 29.32 -12.81
CA ALA A 37 0.05 29.69 -13.55
C ALA A 37 -1.03 30.23 -12.59
N PRO A 38 -1.18 31.57 -12.43
CA PRO A 38 -2.16 32.17 -11.50
C PRO A 38 -3.60 31.68 -11.72
N GLN A 39 -3.98 31.46 -12.99
CA GLN A 39 -5.28 30.90 -13.36
C GLN A 39 -5.51 29.49 -12.82
N ALA A 40 -4.45 28.71 -12.57
CA ALA A 40 -4.54 27.39 -11.96
C ALA A 40 -4.86 27.48 -10.46
N VAL A 41 -4.31 28.48 -9.76
CA VAL A 41 -4.65 28.77 -8.35
C VAL A 41 -6.12 29.12 -8.20
N ALA A 42 -6.65 30.01 -9.05
CA ALA A 42 -8.07 30.35 -9.05
C ALA A 42 -8.96 29.11 -9.24
N ARG A 43 -8.64 28.26 -10.23
CA ARG A 43 -9.35 26.98 -10.46
C ARG A 43 -9.26 26.03 -9.25
N ALA A 44 -8.11 25.97 -8.58
CA ALA A 44 -7.94 25.12 -7.41
C ALA A 44 -8.82 25.58 -6.24
N ILE A 45 -8.85 26.89 -5.96
CA ILE A 45 -9.72 27.50 -4.93
C ILE A 45 -11.19 27.28 -5.28
N ASP A 46 -11.58 27.46 -6.54
CA ASP A 46 -12.94 27.19 -7.01
C ASP A 46 -13.31 25.71 -6.83
N GLY A 47 -12.40 24.79 -7.13
CA GLY A 47 -12.58 23.36 -6.91
C GLY A 47 -12.76 23.01 -5.43
N ILE A 48 -12.00 23.65 -4.52
CA ILE A 48 -12.20 23.52 -3.07
C ILE A 48 -13.60 24.03 -2.69
N ARG A 49 -14.01 25.21 -3.19
CA ARG A 49 -15.33 25.79 -2.93
C ARG A 49 -16.46 24.84 -3.34
N GLN A 50 -16.38 24.22 -4.52
CA GLN A 50 -17.37 23.27 -5.01
C GLN A 50 -17.46 22.02 -4.12
N ARG A 51 -16.32 21.46 -3.69
CA ARG A 51 -16.30 20.30 -2.79
C ARG A 51 -16.89 20.63 -1.42
N LEU A 52 -16.58 21.80 -0.86
CA LEU A 52 -17.13 22.24 0.42
C LEU A 52 -18.64 22.49 0.31
N ALA A 53 -19.12 23.12 -0.76
CA ALA A 53 -20.55 23.29 -1.01
C ALA A 53 -21.31 21.95 -1.05
N SER A 54 -20.72 20.92 -1.69
CA SER A 54 -21.26 19.56 -1.68
C SER A 54 -21.25 18.90 -0.29
N ARG A 55 -20.32 19.26 0.60
CA ARG A 55 -20.33 18.78 1.99
C ARG A 55 -21.39 19.49 2.82
N VAL A 56 -21.61 20.79 2.58
CA VAL A 56 -22.68 21.57 3.21
C VAL A 56 -24.05 21.04 2.81
N SER A 57 -24.29 20.78 1.52
CA SER A 57 -25.58 20.23 1.05
C SER A 57 -25.88 18.84 1.61
N ARG A 58 -24.84 18.07 1.97
CA ARG A 58 -24.95 16.76 2.63
C ARG A 58 -24.95 16.83 4.17
N GLY A 59 -25.00 18.03 4.76
CA GLY A 59 -25.00 18.23 6.21
C GLY A 59 -23.70 17.83 6.92
N LYS A 60 -22.59 17.64 6.19
CA LYS A 60 -21.28 17.24 6.76
C LYS A 60 -20.42 18.43 7.20
N LEU A 61 -20.87 19.66 6.96
CA LEU A 61 -20.20 20.92 7.28
C LEU A 61 -21.25 22.04 7.31
N THR A 62 -21.12 23.05 8.17
CA THR A 62 -22.01 24.23 8.12
C THR A 62 -21.57 25.25 7.07
N ALA A 63 -22.47 26.15 6.65
CA ALA A 63 -22.14 27.21 5.70
C ALA A 63 -21.11 28.19 6.28
N GLU A 64 -21.18 28.48 7.58
CA GLU A 64 -20.25 29.35 8.30
C GLU A 64 -18.85 28.71 8.35
N GLN A 65 -18.77 27.41 8.65
CA GLN A 65 -17.50 26.68 8.64
C GLN A 65 -16.87 26.65 7.24
N SER A 66 -17.68 26.44 6.20
CA SER A 66 -17.24 26.50 4.81
C SER A 66 -16.71 27.88 4.43
N GLY A 67 -17.44 28.94 4.80
CA GLY A 67 -17.04 30.32 4.54
C GLY A 67 -15.73 30.69 5.26
N ALA A 68 -15.60 30.31 6.54
CA ALA A 68 -14.40 30.55 7.33
C ALA A 68 -13.16 29.82 6.77
N LEU A 69 -13.33 28.60 6.26
CA LEU A 69 -12.23 27.88 5.59
C LEU A 69 -11.79 28.59 4.32
N LEU A 70 -12.75 28.95 3.45
CA LEU A 70 -12.45 29.62 2.19
C LEU A 70 -11.79 30.98 2.39
N ALA A 71 -12.19 31.73 3.43
CA ALA A 71 -11.60 33.02 3.77
C ALA A 71 -10.12 32.93 4.19
N ARG A 72 -9.61 31.74 4.54
CA ARG A 72 -8.19 31.52 4.87
C ARG A 72 -7.34 31.20 3.65
N LEU A 73 -7.95 30.88 2.50
CA LEU A 73 -7.24 30.56 1.27
C LEU A 73 -7.00 31.86 0.48
N ALA A 74 -5.73 32.20 0.27
CA ALA A 74 -5.34 33.33 -0.55
C ALA A 74 -4.36 32.91 -1.65
N PRO A 75 -4.50 33.44 -2.88
CA PRO A 75 -3.48 33.27 -3.90
C PRO A 75 -2.22 34.07 -3.53
N ALA A 76 -1.05 33.49 -3.79
CA ALA A 76 0.22 34.20 -3.86
C ALA A 76 0.54 34.42 -5.34
N GLU A 77 0.78 35.68 -5.74
CA GLU A 77 1.00 36.05 -7.14
C GLU A 77 2.46 35.82 -7.53
N VAL A 78 3.37 36.01 -6.58
CA VAL A 78 4.81 35.81 -6.77
C VAL A 78 5.39 35.00 -5.62
N LEU A 79 6.49 34.30 -5.88
CA LEU A 79 7.13 33.44 -4.89
C LEU A 79 7.54 34.21 -3.62
N SER A 80 7.91 35.49 -3.75
CA SER A 80 8.25 36.39 -2.64
C SER A 80 7.13 36.62 -1.63
N ASP A 81 5.88 36.39 -2.01
CA ASP A 81 4.74 36.50 -1.09
C ASP A 81 4.79 35.44 0.01
N LEU A 82 5.59 34.38 -0.18
CA LEU A 82 5.74 33.27 0.77
C LEU A 82 6.82 33.51 1.84
N ALA A 83 7.52 34.65 1.83
CA ALA A 83 8.65 34.92 2.72
C ALA A 83 8.32 34.80 4.21
N GLU A 84 7.10 35.18 4.60
CA GLU A 84 6.61 35.17 5.99
C GLU A 84 5.93 33.85 6.39
N ALA A 85 5.86 32.86 5.49
CA ALA A 85 5.28 31.56 5.81
C ALA A 85 6.17 30.79 6.80
N GLN A 86 5.57 30.23 7.86
CA GLN A 86 6.30 29.41 8.83
C GLN A 86 6.41 27.95 8.40
N LEU A 87 5.53 27.50 7.50
CA LEU A 87 5.58 26.18 6.88
C LEU A 87 5.37 26.32 5.37
N VAL A 88 6.29 25.77 4.58
CA VAL A 88 6.13 25.62 3.13
C VAL A 88 5.94 24.14 2.81
N ILE A 89 4.92 23.80 2.03
CA ILE A 89 4.64 22.45 1.53
C ILE A 89 4.66 22.48 0.00
N GLU A 90 5.70 21.89 -0.57
CA GLU A 90 5.86 21.77 -2.02
C GLU A 90 5.16 20.52 -2.55
N ALA A 91 4.26 20.70 -3.52
CA ALA A 91 3.48 19.67 -4.19
C ALA A 91 3.33 19.97 -5.70
N ALA A 92 4.44 20.37 -6.35
CA ALA A 92 4.51 20.77 -7.74
C ALA A 92 5.21 19.69 -8.60
N SER A 93 6.18 20.07 -9.44
CA SER A 93 6.85 19.16 -10.37
C SER A 93 7.66 18.07 -9.66
N GLU A 94 7.46 16.81 -10.06
CA GLU A 94 8.23 15.66 -9.59
C GLU A 94 9.56 15.51 -10.35
N ARG A 95 10.33 16.60 -10.43
CA ARG A 95 11.66 16.66 -11.07
C ARG A 95 12.69 17.20 -10.10
N LEU A 96 13.80 16.47 -9.91
CA LEU A 96 14.81 16.80 -8.90
C LEU A 96 15.45 18.17 -9.13
N ASP A 97 15.82 18.50 -10.37
CA ASP A 97 16.42 19.78 -10.75
C ASP A 97 15.49 20.96 -10.41
N VAL A 98 14.20 20.83 -10.71
CA VAL A 98 13.17 21.83 -10.39
C VAL A 98 13.03 22.00 -8.87
N LYS A 99 12.94 20.90 -8.10
CA LYS A 99 12.81 20.97 -6.64
C LYS A 99 14.06 21.56 -5.99
N LYS A 100 15.27 21.21 -6.44
CA LYS A 100 16.52 21.80 -5.90
C LYS A 100 16.57 23.30 -6.11
N ALA A 101 16.24 23.78 -7.31
CA ALA A 101 16.20 25.21 -7.61
C ALA A 101 15.17 25.95 -6.74
N LEU A 102 13.97 25.38 -6.61
CA LEU A 102 12.91 25.94 -5.78
C LEU A 102 13.29 26.01 -4.29
N PHE A 103 13.78 24.91 -3.71
CA PHE A 103 14.16 24.88 -2.30
C PHE A 103 15.33 25.81 -1.98
N LYS A 104 16.26 26.00 -2.92
CA LYS A 104 17.33 27.01 -2.78
C LYS A 104 16.77 28.42 -2.69
N GLN A 105 15.85 28.78 -3.59
CA GLN A 105 15.18 30.09 -3.56
C GLN A 105 14.37 30.30 -2.28
N LEU A 106 13.59 29.30 -1.86
CA LEU A 106 12.83 29.33 -0.61
C LEU A 106 13.74 29.52 0.61
N ALA A 107 14.90 28.89 0.62
CA ALA A 107 15.84 28.99 1.74
C ALA A 107 16.52 30.37 1.85
N GLU A 108 16.67 31.09 0.75
CA GLU A 108 17.21 32.47 0.72
C GLU A 108 16.14 33.50 1.11
N MET A 109 14.89 33.24 0.77
CA MET A 109 13.78 34.16 0.90
C MET A 109 13.00 34.03 2.21
N CYS A 110 12.71 32.81 2.65
CA CYS A 110 11.95 32.56 3.87
C CYS A 110 12.84 32.71 5.11
N SER A 111 12.26 33.16 6.22
CA SER A 111 12.91 33.21 7.53
C SER A 111 13.69 31.91 7.83
N PRO A 112 14.90 31.95 8.44
CA PRO A 112 15.66 30.75 8.81
C PRO A 112 14.90 29.76 9.72
N SER A 113 13.87 30.22 10.43
CA SER A 113 13.01 29.38 11.27
C SER A 113 11.84 28.71 10.51
N ALA A 114 11.59 29.08 9.25
CA ALA A 114 10.54 28.46 8.44
C ALA A 114 10.89 27.02 8.09
N LEU A 115 9.92 26.12 8.21
CA LEU A 115 10.05 24.71 7.83
C LEU A 115 9.77 24.55 6.34
N LEU A 116 10.67 23.87 5.63
CA LEU A 116 10.56 23.66 4.19
C LEU A 116 10.29 22.18 3.90
N THR A 117 9.11 21.86 3.40
CA THR A 117 8.70 20.46 3.23
C THR A 117 8.26 20.13 1.81
N SER A 118 8.45 18.87 1.39
CA SER A 118 7.99 18.37 0.08
C SER A 118 7.03 17.20 0.25
N ASN A 119 5.96 17.19 -0.54
CA ASN A 119 5.02 16.08 -0.71
C ASN A 119 5.51 15.04 -1.75
N THR A 120 6.76 15.13 -2.21
CA THR A 120 7.39 14.14 -3.09
C THR A 120 7.10 12.70 -2.65
N SER A 121 6.83 11.81 -3.59
CA SER A 121 6.62 10.38 -3.33
C SER A 121 7.84 9.51 -3.68
N SER A 122 8.80 10.09 -4.41
CA SER A 122 9.87 9.35 -5.08
C SER A 122 11.26 9.98 -4.97
N ILE A 123 11.35 11.31 -4.85
CA ILE A 123 12.61 12.05 -4.78
C ILE A 123 13.14 12.09 -3.34
N SER A 124 14.44 11.84 -3.20
CA SER A 124 15.16 11.89 -1.91
C SER A 124 15.15 13.30 -1.30
N ILE A 125 14.73 13.39 -0.04
CA ILE A 125 14.76 14.63 0.75
C ILE A 125 16.20 15.12 0.93
N THR A 126 17.15 14.21 1.09
CA THR A 126 18.58 14.55 1.15
C THR A 126 19.05 15.23 -0.12
N ALA A 127 18.60 14.77 -1.29
CA ALA A 127 18.98 15.36 -2.57
C ALA A 127 18.37 16.76 -2.76
N ILE A 128 17.14 16.97 -2.27
CA ILE A 128 16.48 18.30 -2.26
C ILE A 128 17.23 19.26 -1.34
N ALA A 129 17.62 18.81 -0.14
CA ALA A 129 18.28 19.63 0.88
C ALA A 129 19.77 19.91 0.60
N ALA A 130 20.39 19.23 -0.37
CA ALA A 130 21.85 19.22 -0.55
C ALA A 130 22.50 20.60 -0.75
N GLU A 131 21.77 21.54 -1.38
CA GLU A 131 22.27 22.89 -1.69
C GLU A 131 21.48 23.99 -0.95
N VAL A 132 20.71 23.60 0.06
CA VAL A 132 19.88 24.50 0.86
C VAL A 132 20.66 25.00 2.06
N LYS A 133 20.63 26.31 2.33
CA LYS A 133 21.09 26.87 3.61
C LYS A 133 20.15 26.43 4.73
N HIS A 134 20.71 26.03 5.87
CA HIS A 134 19.97 25.44 6.99
C HIS A 134 19.20 24.16 6.58
N PRO A 135 19.89 23.13 6.06
CA PRO A 135 19.23 21.92 5.57
C PRO A 135 18.51 21.12 6.68
N GLU A 136 18.80 21.41 7.96
CA GLU A 136 18.15 20.81 9.11
C GLU A 136 16.63 21.06 9.20
N ARG A 137 16.12 22.12 8.56
CA ARG A 137 14.69 22.46 8.50
C ARG A 137 13.96 21.90 7.27
N VAL A 138 14.67 21.14 6.43
CA VAL A 138 14.11 20.51 5.23
C VAL A 138 13.62 19.11 5.57
N ALA A 139 12.37 18.78 5.26
CA ALA A 139 11.79 17.46 5.50
C ALA A 139 10.83 17.03 4.37
N GLY A 140 10.41 15.76 4.36
CA GLY A 140 9.25 15.34 3.59
C GLY A 140 8.00 15.39 4.44
N LEU A 141 6.88 15.79 3.84
CA LEU A 141 5.55 15.80 4.44
C LEU A 141 4.58 15.20 3.41
N HIS A 142 4.59 13.87 3.33
CA HIS A 142 3.97 13.13 2.24
C HIS A 142 2.53 12.71 2.59
N PHE A 143 1.57 13.38 1.95
CA PHE A 143 0.14 13.12 2.03
C PHE A 143 -0.30 12.11 0.97
N PHE A 144 -1.41 11.43 1.22
CA PHE A 144 -1.98 10.43 0.32
C PHE A 144 -3.25 10.94 -0.37
N ASN A 145 -3.44 10.60 -1.64
CA ASN A 145 -4.57 11.07 -2.43
C ASN A 145 -5.88 10.32 -2.06
N PRO A 146 -7.00 11.03 -1.82
CA PRO A 146 -7.15 12.48 -1.64
C PRO A 146 -6.75 12.96 -0.24
N ALA A 147 -5.93 14.01 -0.16
CA ALA A 147 -5.37 14.50 1.10
C ALA A 147 -6.41 14.85 2.19
N PRO A 148 -7.60 15.43 1.88
CA PRO A 148 -8.62 15.67 2.91
C PRO A 148 -9.22 14.38 3.52
N VAL A 149 -9.23 13.28 2.77
CA VAL A 149 -9.85 12.01 3.17
C VAL A 149 -8.87 11.08 3.85
N MET A 150 -7.67 10.93 3.29
CA MET A 150 -6.65 10.03 3.82
C MET A 150 -6.11 10.54 5.14
N LYS A 151 -5.97 9.65 6.13
CA LYS A 151 -5.54 10.01 7.49
C LYS A 151 -4.03 10.09 7.64
N LEU A 152 -3.29 9.27 6.90
CA LEU A 152 -1.85 9.14 7.04
C LEU A 152 -1.09 10.33 6.43
N VAL A 153 -0.01 10.73 7.09
CA VAL A 153 1.07 11.55 6.52
C VAL A 153 2.41 10.95 6.91
N GLU A 154 3.29 10.70 5.94
CA GLU A 154 4.67 10.29 6.24
C GLU A 154 5.54 11.54 6.47
N VAL A 155 6.12 11.65 7.66
CA VAL A 155 7.09 12.70 8.02
C VAL A 155 8.49 12.13 7.76
N VAL A 156 9.12 12.63 6.69
CA VAL A 156 10.33 12.01 6.12
C VAL A 156 11.57 12.80 6.47
N SER A 157 12.53 12.16 7.16
CA SER A 157 13.82 12.76 7.47
C SER A 157 14.82 12.55 6.32
N GLY A 158 15.35 13.64 5.78
CA GLY A 158 16.60 13.64 5.05
C GLY A 158 17.80 13.44 5.98
N LEU A 159 19.00 13.38 5.41
CA LEU A 159 20.23 13.15 6.19
C LEU A 159 20.49 14.24 7.24
N ALA A 160 20.16 15.49 6.92
CA ALA A 160 20.42 16.65 7.78
C ALA A 160 19.23 17.05 8.67
N THR A 161 18.01 16.55 8.39
CA THR A 161 16.78 16.97 9.06
C THR A 161 16.90 16.80 10.58
N SER A 162 16.64 17.85 11.36
CA SER A 162 16.72 17.79 12.81
C SER A 162 15.54 17.03 13.42
N ALA A 163 15.78 16.40 14.58
CA ALA A 163 14.73 15.73 15.34
C ALA A 163 13.63 16.73 15.79
N GLU A 164 14.00 17.97 16.14
CA GLU A 164 13.06 19.01 16.54
C GLU A 164 12.07 19.35 15.42
N VAL A 165 12.55 19.42 14.17
CA VAL A 165 11.71 19.66 12.99
C VAL A 165 10.74 18.51 12.77
N VAL A 166 11.19 17.27 12.92
CA VAL A 166 10.33 16.08 12.82
C VAL A 166 9.23 16.10 13.88
N GLU A 167 9.58 16.39 15.13
CA GLU A 167 8.59 16.48 16.22
C GLU A 167 7.60 17.63 15.99
N GLN A 168 8.07 18.80 15.55
CA GLN A 168 7.21 19.93 15.23
C GLN A 168 6.20 19.61 14.13
N LEU A 169 6.65 18.93 13.06
CA LEU A 169 5.78 18.48 11.96
C LEU A 169 4.78 17.42 12.44
N CYS A 170 5.21 16.46 13.26
CA CYS A 170 4.30 15.46 13.83
C CYS A 170 3.20 16.11 14.68
N LEU A 171 3.55 17.12 15.49
CA LEU A 171 2.59 17.86 16.30
C LEU A 171 1.57 18.63 15.44
N TRP A 172 2.03 19.32 14.39
CA TRP A 172 1.15 20.06 13.48
C TRP A 172 0.24 19.12 12.69
N VAL A 173 0.77 18.06 12.10
CA VAL A 173 -0.01 17.04 11.37
C VAL A 173 -1.08 16.41 12.27
N SER A 174 -0.73 16.07 13.51
CA SER A 174 -1.69 15.55 14.49
C SER A 174 -2.80 16.55 14.81
N ALA A 175 -2.45 17.83 14.99
CA ALA A 175 -3.41 18.91 15.19
C ALA A 175 -4.35 19.13 13.98
N TRP A 176 -3.92 18.73 12.77
CA TRP A 176 -4.75 18.76 11.56
C TRP A 176 -5.71 17.56 11.44
N GLY A 177 -5.78 16.71 12.46
CA GLY A 177 -6.60 15.49 12.47
C GLY A 177 -6.04 14.38 11.59
N LYS A 178 -4.73 14.43 11.30
CA LYS A 178 -3.99 13.40 10.57
C LYS A 178 -3.17 12.56 11.54
N GLN A 179 -2.70 11.41 11.07
CA GLN A 179 -1.80 10.53 11.81
C GLN A 179 -0.41 10.58 11.16
N PRO A 180 0.58 11.24 11.80
CA PRO A 180 1.95 11.21 11.31
C PRO A 180 2.57 9.84 11.57
N VAL A 181 3.41 9.39 10.64
CA VAL A 181 4.37 8.29 10.85
C VAL A 181 5.77 8.78 10.47
N ARG A 182 6.78 8.38 11.23
CA ARG A 182 8.16 8.83 11.01
C ARG A 182 8.91 7.83 10.12
N CYS A 183 9.62 8.33 9.10
CA CYS A 183 10.51 7.47 8.32
C CYS A 183 11.74 8.22 7.77
N ARG A 184 12.78 7.46 7.44
CA ARG A 184 13.95 7.99 6.72
C ARG A 184 13.68 8.11 5.22
N SER A 185 14.38 9.05 4.58
CA SER A 185 14.35 9.28 3.13
C SER A 185 15.03 8.14 2.35
N THR A 186 14.37 6.99 2.32
CA THR A 186 14.73 5.80 1.53
C THR A 186 13.72 5.59 0.40
N PRO A 187 14.08 4.88 -0.68
CA PRO A 187 13.18 4.70 -1.83
C PRO A 187 11.80 4.16 -1.44
N GLY A 188 10.75 4.91 -1.79
CA GLY A 188 9.36 4.54 -1.50
C GLY A 188 8.92 4.68 -0.05
N PHE A 189 9.72 5.29 0.82
CA PHE A 189 9.42 5.53 2.24
C PHE A 189 8.90 4.27 2.94
N ILE A 190 7.72 4.29 3.57
CA ILE A 190 7.08 3.09 4.11
C ILE A 190 6.06 2.57 3.10
N VAL A 191 5.03 3.35 2.78
CA VAL A 191 3.84 2.84 2.09
C VAL A 191 4.15 2.38 0.68
N ASN A 192 4.83 3.21 -0.12
CA ASN A 192 5.11 2.87 -1.51
C ASN A 192 6.03 1.65 -1.61
N ARG A 193 6.97 1.51 -0.68
CA ARG A 193 7.89 0.38 -0.58
C ARG A 193 7.18 -0.91 -0.16
N VAL A 194 6.54 -0.91 1.01
CA VAL A 194 5.93 -2.12 1.61
C VAL A 194 4.70 -2.58 0.82
N ALA A 195 4.03 -1.70 0.07
CA ALA A 195 2.92 -2.09 -0.80
C ALA A 195 3.36 -2.79 -2.11
N ARG A 196 4.63 -2.73 -2.53
CA ARG A 196 5.06 -3.26 -3.85
C ARG A 196 4.67 -4.73 -4.07
N PRO A 197 4.85 -5.66 -3.12
CA PRO A 197 4.47 -7.05 -3.31
C PRO A 197 2.98 -7.28 -3.56
N TYR A 198 2.10 -6.41 -3.05
CA TYR A 198 0.65 -6.53 -3.26
C TYR A 198 0.28 -6.53 -4.75
N TYR A 199 0.92 -5.64 -5.51
CA TYR A 199 0.73 -5.56 -6.96
C TYR A 199 1.58 -6.60 -7.69
N ALA A 200 2.84 -6.75 -7.29
CA ALA A 200 3.80 -7.54 -8.04
C ALA A 200 3.48 -9.05 -8.02
N GLU A 201 2.97 -9.60 -6.91
CA GLU A 201 2.55 -11.00 -6.87
C GLU A 201 1.29 -11.25 -7.72
N ALA A 202 0.37 -10.29 -7.80
CA ALA A 202 -0.80 -10.37 -8.66
C ALA A 202 -0.44 -10.32 -10.15
N TRP A 203 0.49 -9.44 -10.54
CA TRP A 203 0.99 -9.40 -11.91
C TRP A 203 1.68 -10.70 -12.32
N ARG A 204 2.47 -11.29 -11.43
CA ARG A 204 3.13 -12.56 -11.70
C ARG A 204 2.11 -13.70 -11.84
N ALA A 205 1.11 -13.76 -10.97
CA ALA A 205 0.03 -14.74 -11.10
C ALA A 205 -0.78 -14.55 -12.40
N LEU A 206 -0.98 -13.31 -12.85
CA LEU A 206 -1.67 -13.02 -14.10
C LEU A 206 -0.83 -13.38 -15.33
N GLU A 207 0.47 -13.12 -15.32
CA GLU A 207 1.42 -13.48 -16.37
C GLU A 207 1.55 -15.01 -16.52
N ASP A 208 1.59 -15.73 -15.39
CA ASP A 208 1.60 -17.19 -15.32
C ASP A 208 0.22 -17.83 -15.60
N GLN A 209 -0.81 -17.03 -15.91
CA GLN A 209 -2.20 -17.47 -16.15
C GLN A 209 -2.78 -18.34 -15.02
N VAL A 210 -2.41 -18.05 -13.77
CA VAL A 210 -2.85 -18.81 -12.59
C VAL A 210 -4.37 -18.76 -12.42
N ALA A 211 -4.95 -17.59 -12.69
CA ALA A 211 -6.39 -17.37 -12.67
C ALA A 211 -6.75 -16.11 -13.46
N ALA A 212 -8.04 -15.95 -13.77
CA ALA A 212 -8.57 -14.70 -14.30
C ALA A 212 -8.37 -13.53 -13.31
N PRO A 213 -8.21 -12.28 -13.78
CA PRO A 213 -7.91 -11.14 -12.91
C PRO A 213 -8.98 -10.93 -11.82
N GLU A 214 -10.25 -11.21 -12.13
CA GLU A 214 -11.36 -11.11 -11.17
C GLU A 214 -11.22 -12.12 -10.03
N VAL A 215 -10.70 -13.32 -10.30
CA VAL A 215 -10.45 -14.37 -9.31
C VAL A 215 -9.29 -13.98 -8.41
N ILE A 216 -8.21 -13.42 -8.97
CA ILE A 216 -7.07 -12.90 -8.19
C ILE A 216 -7.56 -11.78 -7.26
N ASP A 217 -8.32 -10.82 -7.80
CA ASP A 217 -8.84 -9.72 -7.01
C ASP A 217 -9.82 -10.17 -5.92
N ALA A 218 -10.70 -11.14 -6.20
CA ALA A 218 -11.61 -11.71 -5.21
C ALA A 218 -10.88 -12.50 -4.13
N ALA A 219 -9.85 -13.28 -4.47
CA ALA A 219 -9.04 -13.99 -3.49
C ALA A 219 -8.42 -13.00 -2.48
N LEU A 220 -7.80 -11.92 -2.95
CA LEU A 220 -7.17 -10.94 -2.08
C LEU A 220 -8.20 -10.10 -1.32
N ARG A 221 -9.28 -9.64 -1.97
CA ARG A 221 -10.32 -8.83 -1.32
C ARG A 221 -11.14 -9.64 -0.31
N ASP A 222 -11.76 -10.73 -0.78
CA ASP A 222 -12.78 -11.47 -0.04
C ASP A 222 -12.18 -12.62 0.79
N GLY A 223 -10.97 -13.09 0.44
CA GLY A 223 -10.22 -14.09 1.22
C GLY A 223 -9.14 -13.48 2.12
N GLY A 224 -8.37 -12.52 1.57
CA GLY A 224 -7.32 -11.79 2.30
C GLY A 224 -7.83 -10.61 3.14
N GLY A 225 -9.07 -10.16 2.94
CA GLY A 225 -9.68 -9.05 3.69
C GLY A 225 -9.20 -7.67 3.25
N PHE A 226 -8.50 -7.55 2.12
CA PHE A 226 -8.15 -6.25 1.55
C PHE A 226 -9.41 -5.52 1.05
N PRO A 227 -9.46 -4.19 1.08
CA PRO A 227 -10.66 -3.44 0.66
C PRO A 227 -10.95 -3.55 -0.84
N MET A 228 -9.93 -3.82 -1.65
CA MET A 228 -10.00 -3.93 -3.10
C MET A 228 -8.86 -4.82 -3.57
N GLY A 229 -9.11 -5.67 -4.57
CA GLY A 229 -8.07 -6.49 -5.17
C GLY A 229 -6.98 -5.66 -5.88
N PRO A 230 -5.74 -6.19 -5.97
CA PRO A 230 -4.59 -5.44 -6.46
C PRO A 230 -4.74 -4.96 -7.91
N LEU A 231 -5.33 -5.76 -8.80
CA LEU A 231 -5.44 -5.42 -10.23
C LEU A 231 -6.47 -4.31 -10.44
N ALA A 232 -7.66 -4.43 -9.83
CA ALA A 232 -8.67 -3.37 -9.84
C ALA A 232 -8.16 -2.08 -9.19
N LEU A 233 -7.36 -2.19 -8.13
CA LEU A 233 -6.73 -1.05 -7.49
C LEU A 233 -5.74 -0.34 -8.43
N THR A 234 -4.92 -1.08 -9.19
CA THR A 234 -4.04 -0.45 -10.19
C THR A 234 -4.81 0.26 -11.30
N ASP A 235 -5.99 -0.25 -11.70
CA ASP A 235 -6.87 0.42 -12.65
C ASP A 235 -7.51 1.70 -12.09
N LEU A 236 -7.76 1.78 -10.79
CA LEU A 236 -8.25 3.00 -10.14
C LEU A 236 -7.15 4.04 -9.93
N ILE A 237 -5.95 3.60 -9.54
CA ILE A 237 -4.78 4.49 -9.41
C ILE A 237 -4.39 5.04 -10.78
N GLY A 238 -4.41 4.19 -11.80
CA GLY A 238 -3.86 4.45 -13.11
C GLY A 238 -2.63 3.58 -13.34
N GLN A 239 -2.62 2.82 -14.45
CA GLN A 239 -1.52 1.89 -14.75
C GLN A 239 -0.18 2.60 -14.91
N ASP A 240 -0.17 3.74 -15.59
CA ASP A 240 0.98 4.64 -15.73
C ASP A 240 1.54 5.10 -14.38
N ILE A 241 0.67 5.50 -13.45
CA ILE A 241 1.09 6.02 -12.14
C ILE A 241 1.63 4.88 -11.28
N ASN A 242 0.91 3.77 -11.17
CA ASN A 242 1.35 2.63 -10.35
C ASN A 242 2.66 2.02 -10.90
N PHE A 243 2.76 1.86 -12.22
CA PHE A 243 3.96 1.36 -12.91
C PHE A 243 5.15 2.30 -12.72
N ALA A 244 4.97 3.61 -12.88
CA ALA A 244 6.03 4.59 -12.66
C ALA A 244 6.60 4.52 -11.22
N VAL A 245 5.75 4.37 -10.21
CA VAL A 245 6.20 4.19 -8.82
C VAL A 245 6.96 2.86 -8.66
N THR A 246 6.49 1.76 -9.26
CA THR A 246 7.20 0.47 -9.24
C THR A 246 8.61 0.61 -9.84
N CYS A 247 8.71 1.20 -11.04
CA CYS A 247 10.00 1.45 -11.69
C CYS A 247 10.89 2.39 -10.88
N SER A 248 10.32 3.42 -10.24
CA SER A 248 11.09 4.34 -9.39
C SER A 248 11.71 3.63 -8.20
N VAL A 249 10.94 2.81 -7.48
CA VAL A 249 11.46 2.03 -6.33
C VAL A 249 12.49 1.02 -6.81
N PHE A 250 12.21 0.30 -7.90
CA PHE A 250 13.13 -0.66 -8.50
C PHE A 250 14.49 -0.05 -8.85
N ASN A 251 14.48 1.08 -9.57
CA ASN A 251 15.72 1.74 -10.00
C ASN A 251 16.49 2.35 -8.84
N ALA A 252 15.78 2.95 -7.87
CA ALA A 252 16.40 3.54 -6.69
C ALA A 252 16.95 2.48 -5.70
N CYS A 253 16.50 1.23 -5.81
CA CYS A 253 17.05 0.07 -5.11
C CYS A 253 18.04 -0.72 -5.99
N TRP A 254 18.65 -0.09 -7.00
CA TRP A 254 19.64 -0.71 -7.89
C TRP A 254 19.17 -2.05 -8.46
N GLN A 255 17.93 -2.06 -8.94
CA GLN A 255 17.32 -3.19 -9.64
C GLN A 255 17.15 -4.46 -8.77
N ASP A 256 16.97 -4.31 -7.44
CA ASP A 256 16.58 -5.44 -6.59
C ASP A 256 15.31 -6.11 -7.12
N ARG A 257 15.41 -7.41 -7.42
CA ARG A 257 14.37 -8.22 -8.08
C ARG A 257 13.09 -8.36 -7.26
N ARG A 258 13.08 -8.00 -5.98
CA ARG A 258 11.85 -7.87 -5.18
C ARG A 258 10.91 -6.79 -5.72
N TYR A 259 11.45 -5.76 -6.35
CA TYR A 259 10.68 -4.66 -6.92
C TYR A 259 10.54 -4.73 -8.44
N LEU A 260 10.87 -5.87 -9.04
CA LEU A 260 10.85 -6.06 -10.49
C LEU A 260 9.48 -5.63 -11.09
N PRO A 261 9.45 -4.71 -12.06
CA PRO A 261 8.23 -4.35 -12.79
C PRO A 261 7.70 -5.50 -13.65
N SER A 262 6.41 -5.50 -13.96
CA SER A 262 5.78 -6.49 -14.85
C SER A 262 5.74 -5.98 -16.29
N LEU A 263 6.06 -6.87 -17.25
CA LEU A 263 5.90 -6.60 -18.68
C LEU A 263 4.43 -6.39 -19.06
N LEU A 264 3.50 -7.15 -18.45
CA LEU A 264 2.08 -6.99 -18.73
C LEU A 264 1.57 -5.61 -18.29
N GLN A 265 2.02 -5.13 -17.12
CA GLN A 265 1.68 -3.78 -16.68
C GLN A 265 2.29 -2.70 -17.59
N GLN A 266 3.53 -2.92 -18.04
CA GLN A 266 4.19 -2.03 -19.00
C GLN A 266 3.40 -1.90 -20.30
N GLU A 267 2.96 -3.02 -20.88
CA GLU A 267 2.18 -3.04 -22.12
C GLU A 267 0.85 -2.27 -21.97
N LEU A 268 0.15 -2.40 -20.84
CA LEU A 268 -1.06 -1.62 -20.57
C LEU A 268 -0.78 -0.12 -20.54
N ALA A 269 0.29 0.30 -19.86
CA ALA A 269 0.69 1.69 -19.78
C ALA A 269 1.09 2.26 -21.17
N LEU A 270 1.91 1.52 -21.93
CA LEU A 270 2.36 1.90 -23.27
C LEU A 270 1.19 1.98 -24.27
N ALA A 271 0.21 1.08 -24.16
CA ALA A 271 -0.99 1.07 -25.00
C ALA A 271 -2.03 2.15 -24.62
N GLY A 272 -1.77 2.99 -23.61
CA GLY A 272 -2.73 3.97 -23.12
C GLY A 272 -3.95 3.36 -22.43
N ARG A 273 -3.89 2.08 -22.04
CA ARG A 273 -4.91 1.38 -21.25
C ARG A 273 -4.66 1.61 -19.77
N LEU A 274 -4.91 2.85 -19.34
CA LEU A 274 -4.55 3.37 -18.03
C LEU A 274 -5.57 3.06 -16.92
N GLY A 275 -6.55 2.18 -17.16
CA GLY A 275 -7.57 1.83 -16.18
C GLY A 275 -8.82 2.71 -16.28
N LYS A 276 -9.42 3.04 -15.14
CA LYS A 276 -10.73 3.72 -15.08
C LYS A 276 -10.72 5.08 -15.77
N LYS A 277 -9.61 5.82 -15.70
CA LYS A 277 -9.49 7.16 -16.29
C LYS A 277 -9.47 7.16 -17.83
N SER A 278 -9.15 6.03 -18.45
CA SER A 278 -9.17 5.84 -19.91
C SER A 278 -10.27 4.89 -20.37
N GLY A 279 -11.17 4.47 -19.47
CA GLY A 279 -12.22 3.48 -19.76
C GLY A 279 -11.74 2.04 -19.93
N GLN A 280 -10.43 1.79 -19.92
CA GLN A 280 -9.86 0.45 -20.06
C GLN A 280 -8.47 0.36 -19.43
N GLY A 281 -8.21 -0.72 -18.70
CA GLY A 281 -6.91 -1.15 -18.18
C GLY A 281 -6.83 -2.68 -18.17
N VAL A 282 -6.67 -3.27 -16.98
CA VAL A 282 -6.93 -4.72 -16.79
C VAL A 282 -8.39 -5.03 -17.12
N TYR A 283 -9.29 -4.16 -16.65
CA TYR A 283 -10.72 -4.27 -16.89
C TYR A 283 -11.21 -3.25 -17.90
N ARG A 284 -12.38 -3.51 -18.50
CA ARG A 284 -13.17 -2.47 -19.19
C ARG A 284 -14.04 -1.75 -18.17
N TRP A 285 -14.06 -0.43 -18.22
CA TRP A 285 -14.77 0.44 -17.28
C TRP A 285 -15.88 1.23 -17.98
N PRO A 286 -17.10 1.30 -17.40
CA PRO A 286 -17.53 0.65 -16.16
C PRO A 286 -17.65 -0.88 -16.33
N VAL A 287 -17.47 -1.61 -15.22
CA VAL A 287 -17.68 -3.07 -15.21
C VAL A 287 -19.19 -3.32 -15.25
N GLU A 288 -19.70 -3.79 -16.40
CA GLU A 288 -21.14 -3.93 -16.65
C GLU A 288 -21.78 -5.12 -15.90
N SER A 289 -21.03 -6.20 -15.65
CA SER A 289 -21.48 -7.34 -14.86
C SER A 289 -20.29 -8.13 -14.31
N PRO A 290 -20.13 -8.29 -12.99
CA PRO A 290 -19.09 -9.14 -12.44
C PRO A 290 -19.41 -10.61 -12.76
N PRO A 291 -18.44 -11.40 -13.25
CA PRO A 291 -18.66 -12.81 -13.55
C PRO A 291 -18.92 -13.63 -12.28
N GLN A 292 -19.58 -14.79 -12.41
CA GLN A 292 -19.70 -15.74 -11.32
C GLN A 292 -18.34 -16.43 -11.09
N LEU A 293 -17.67 -16.08 -10.00
CA LEU A 293 -16.31 -16.54 -9.71
C LEU A 293 -16.27 -17.84 -8.90
N THR A 294 -17.24 -18.03 -8.02
CA THR A 294 -17.25 -19.10 -7.03
C THR A 294 -17.84 -20.38 -7.60
N LEU A 295 -17.28 -21.52 -7.20
CA LEU A 295 -17.80 -22.82 -7.59
C LEU A 295 -19.25 -23.02 -7.10
N ALA A 296 -20.05 -23.69 -7.94
CA ALA A 296 -21.43 -24.05 -7.61
C ALA A 296 -21.50 -25.00 -6.41
N SER A 297 -22.66 -25.06 -5.76
CA SER A 297 -22.87 -25.97 -4.63
C SER A 297 -22.69 -27.42 -5.07
N VAL A 298 -21.86 -28.15 -4.33
CA VAL A 298 -21.59 -29.57 -4.56
C VAL A 298 -22.62 -30.41 -3.80
N ALA A 299 -23.11 -31.49 -4.42
CA ALA A 299 -24.13 -32.35 -3.84
C ALA A 299 -23.66 -33.04 -2.53
N PRO A 300 -24.58 -33.31 -1.57
CA PRO A 300 -24.27 -33.98 -0.30
C PRO A 300 -23.60 -35.36 -0.42
N GLU A 301 -23.75 -36.03 -1.56
CA GLU A 301 -23.08 -37.30 -1.86
C GLU A 301 -21.54 -37.20 -1.89
N ARG A 302 -21.01 -35.97 -1.95
CA ARG A 302 -19.57 -35.69 -1.84
C ARG A 302 -19.11 -35.41 -0.40
N ALA A 303 -19.97 -35.61 0.58
CA ALA A 303 -19.58 -35.56 1.99
C ALA A 303 -18.52 -36.65 2.27
N ALA A 304 -17.39 -36.23 2.85
CA ALA A 304 -16.29 -37.11 3.23
C ALA A 304 -16.24 -37.30 4.74
N LYS A 305 -15.68 -38.43 5.20
CA LYS A 305 -15.32 -38.60 6.61
C LYS A 305 -14.12 -37.73 6.93
N ILE A 306 -14.29 -36.82 7.88
CA ILE A 306 -13.26 -35.85 8.28
C ILE A 306 -12.42 -36.45 9.41
N THR A 307 -11.10 -36.50 9.24
CA THR A 307 -10.15 -36.79 10.32
C THR A 307 -9.12 -35.67 10.39
N LYS A 308 -9.06 -34.95 11.52
CA LYS A 308 -8.08 -33.88 11.73
C LYS A 308 -6.89 -34.39 12.54
N ARG A 309 -5.68 -34.23 12.02
CA ARG A 309 -4.42 -34.57 12.69
C ARG A 309 -3.48 -33.38 12.61
N ASP A 310 -3.30 -32.68 13.74
CA ASP A 310 -2.50 -31.46 13.81
C ASP A 310 -2.94 -30.41 12.77
N VAL A 311 -2.05 -30.02 11.84
CA VAL A 311 -2.33 -29.08 10.74
C VAL A 311 -2.91 -29.74 9.48
N VAL A 312 -3.10 -31.06 9.47
CA VAL A 312 -3.60 -31.82 8.32
C VAL A 312 -5.07 -32.18 8.50
N THR A 313 -5.88 -31.91 7.47
CA THR A 313 -7.28 -32.36 7.41
C THR A 313 -7.41 -33.47 6.36
N GLU A 314 -7.84 -34.65 6.78
CA GLU A 314 -8.11 -35.76 5.86
C GLU A 314 -9.61 -35.84 5.54
N LEU A 315 -9.94 -35.91 4.26
CA LEU A 315 -11.28 -36.09 3.71
C LEU A 315 -11.32 -37.43 2.97
N ASP A 316 -11.67 -38.50 3.70
CA ASP A 316 -11.45 -39.89 3.26
C ASP A 316 -9.98 -40.11 2.83
N GLU A 317 -9.73 -40.44 1.56
CA GLU A 317 -8.40 -40.61 0.97
C GLU A 317 -7.68 -39.29 0.66
N VAL A 318 -8.41 -38.17 0.58
CA VAL A 318 -7.89 -36.87 0.16
C VAL A 318 -7.23 -36.15 1.32
N LEU A 319 -6.02 -35.64 1.10
CA LEU A 319 -5.35 -34.73 2.03
C LEU A 319 -5.70 -33.29 1.66
N LEU A 320 -6.34 -32.58 2.59
CA LEU A 320 -6.60 -31.15 2.50
C LEU A 320 -5.57 -30.40 3.36
N LEU A 321 -4.68 -29.67 2.69
CA LEU A 321 -3.50 -29.04 3.30
C LEU A 321 -3.49 -27.54 3.07
N GLU A 322 -3.22 -26.76 4.10
CA GLU A 322 -2.97 -25.33 3.93
C GLU A 322 -1.61 -25.14 3.23
N THR A 323 -1.53 -24.17 2.33
CA THR A 323 -0.32 -23.95 1.53
C THR A 323 0.89 -23.62 2.41
N THR A 324 1.98 -24.34 2.16
CA THR A 324 3.32 -24.08 2.70
C THR A 324 4.27 -23.60 1.60
N GLY A 325 3.77 -23.29 0.40
CA GLY A 325 4.60 -22.94 -0.76
C GLY A 325 4.87 -24.09 -1.72
N GLU A 326 4.61 -25.33 -1.31
CA GLU A 326 4.69 -26.51 -2.17
C GLU A 326 3.40 -26.69 -2.99
N THR A 327 3.52 -27.28 -4.17
CA THR A 327 2.37 -27.58 -5.04
C THR A 327 1.61 -28.80 -4.55
N ALA A 328 0.31 -28.87 -4.87
CA ALA A 328 -0.51 -30.04 -4.62
C ALA A 328 0.07 -31.28 -5.29
N LEU A 329 0.66 -31.15 -6.48
CA LEU A 329 1.35 -32.25 -7.17
C LEU A 329 2.56 -32.77 -6.37
N ALA A 330 3.44 -31.89 -5.89
CA ALA A 330 4.61 -32.30 -5.11
C ALA A 330 4.21 -33.05 -3.84
N LEU A 331 3.24 -32.49 -3.10
CA LEU A 331 2.69 -33.10 -1.89
C LEU A 331 1.98 -34.42 -2.20
N SER A 332 1.25 -34.51 -3.32
CA SER A 332 0.55 -35.74 -3.72
C SER A 332 1.52 -36.89 -3.98
N LEU A 333 2.64 -36.61 -4.66
CA LEU A 333 3.70 -37.58 -4.90
C LEU A 333 4.40 -38.01 -3.59
N GLN A 334 4.67 -37.06 -2.70
CA GLN A 334 5.28 -37.33 -1.39
C GLN A 334 4.40 -38.23 -0.52
N HIS A 335 3.11 -37.92 -0.43
CA HIS A 335 2.16 -38.63 0.43
C HIS A 335 1.53 -39.87 -0.23
N ARG A 336 1.71 -40.04 -1.55
CA ARG A 336 1.07 -41.09 -2.37
C ARG A 336 -0.46 -41.10 -2.20
N ARG A 337 -1.06 -39.92 -2.10
CA ARG A 337 -2.50 -39.68 -1.90
C ARG A 337 -2.95 -38.48 -2.74
N PRO A 338 -4.23 -38.36 -3.12
CA PRO A 338 -4.76 -37.12 -3.69
C PRO A 338 -4.60 -35.98 -2.69
N VAL A 339 -4.07 -34.84 -3.15
CA VAL A 339 -3.90 -33.64 -2.33
C VAL A 339 -4.69 -32.49 -2.96
N VAL A 340 -5.37 -31.73 -2.10
CA VAL A 340 -5.91 -30.41 -2.39
C VAL A 340 -5.22 -29.42 -1.45
N VAL A 341 -4.54 -28.44 -2.02
CA VAL A 341 -3.94 -27.35 -1.26
C VAL A 341 -4.94 -26.20 -1.21
N TYR A 342 -5.03 -25.54 -0.06
CA TYR A 342 -5.86 -24.36 0.10
C TYR A 342 -5.08 -23.19 0.70
N ASP A 343 -5.53 -21.98 0.43
CA ASP A 343 -5.13 -20.78 1.15
C ASP A 343 -6.37 -20.11 1.75
N HIS A 344 -6.29 -19.79 3.03
CA HIS A 344 -7.34 -19.09 3.75
C HIS A 344 -6.71 -18.22 4.82
N SER A 345 -7.19 -16.99 4.97
CA SER A 345 -6.72 -16.05 5.99
C SER A 345 -7.90 -15.52 6.80
N ALA A 346 -8.33 -14.28 6.56
CA ALA A 346 -9.36 -13.63 7.37
C ALA A 346 -10.79 -13.74 6.81
N GLY A 347 -10.93 -13.97 5.50
CA GLY A 347 -12.19 -13.78 4.78
C GLY A 347 -13.18 -14.95 4.74
N ASP A 348 -14.27 -14.76 3.98
CA ASP A 348 -15.29 -15.81 3.72
C ASP A 348 -14.96 -16.65 2.47
N THR A 349 -13.92 -16.26 1.73
CA THR A 349 -13.50 -16.91 0.49
C THR A 349 -12.21 -17.71 0.70
N VAL A 350 -12.18 -18.94 0.18
CA VAL A 350 -11.06 -19.87 0.21
C VAL A 350 -10.60 -20.14 -1.21
N VAL A 351 -9.30 -20.09 -1.45
CA VAL A 351 -8.70 -20.50 -2.72
C VAL A 351 -8.21 -21.93 -2.58
N ILE A 352 -8.53 -22.78 -3.56
CA ILE A 352 -8.05 -24.16 -3.61
C ILE A 352 -7.33 -24.44 -4.93
N ALA A 353 -6.40 -25.38 -4.89
CA ALA A 353 -5.81 -26.00 -6.06
C ALA A 353 -5.59 -27.50 -5.81
N GLY A 354 -5.76 -28.30 -6.86
CA GLY A 354 -5.39 -29.70 -6.85
C GLY A 354 -4.33 -29.97 -7.90
N ALA A 355 -3.60 -31.07 -7.71
CA ALA A 355 -2.66 -31.54 -8.72
C ALA A 355 -3.39 -31.84 -10.04
N VAL A 356 -2.68 -31.77 -11.16
CA VAL A 356 -3.22 -32.22 -12.47
C VAL A 356 -3.71 -33.68 -12.44
N THR A 357 -3.16 -34.49 -11.53
CA THR A 357 -3.55 -35.90 -11.32
C THR A 357 -4.67 -36.07 -10.29
N THR A 358 -5.11 -35.01 -9.60
CA THR A 358 -6.16 -35.10 -8.60
C THR A 358 -7.52 -35.27 -9.30
N PRO A 359 -8.28 -36.35 -9.02
CA PRO A 359 -9.57 -36.57 -9.67
C PRO A 359 -10.59 -35.50 -9.22
N GLN A 360 -11.52 -35.13 -10.11
CA GLN A 360 -12.54 -34.14 -9.81
C GLN A 360 -13.36 -34.49 -8.55
N SER A 361 -13.61 -35.78 -8.29
CA SER A 361 -14.29 -36.23 -7.08
C SER A 361 -13.54 -35.86 -5.79
N ALA A 362 -12.22 -35.78 -5.82
CA ALA A 362 -11.41 -35.34 -4.68
C ALA A 362 -11.48 -33.82 -4.48
N ILE A 363 -11.49 -33.05 -5.58
CA ILE A 363 -11.76 -31.60 -5.54
C ILE A 363 -13.13 -31.34 -4.95
N ASP A 364 -14.16 -32.03 -5.45
CA ASP A 364 -15.55 -31.88 -4.98
C ASP A 364 -15.70 -32.12 -3.47
N LYS A 365 -14.98 -33.10 -2.90
CA LYS A 365 -14.95 -33.35 -1.44
C LYS A 365 -14.41 -32.13 -0.67
N ALA A 366 -13.32 -31.53 -1.14
CA ALA A 366 -12.75 -30.33 -0.53
C ALA A 366 -13.66 -29.11 -0.68
N VAL A 367 -14.26 -28.92 -1.86
CA VAL A 367 -15.23 -27.85 -2.13
C VAL A 367 -16.43 -27.99 -1.20
N TYR A 368 -17.01 -29.19 -1.11
CA TYR A 368 -18.13 -29.48 -0.22
C TYR A 368 -17.78 -29.18 1.24
N HIS A 369 -16.60 -29.61 1.70
CA HIS A 369 -16.12 -29.36 3.06
C HIS A 369 -16.12 -27.87 3.44
N PHE A 370 -15.65 -27.00 2.54
CA PHE A 370 -15.65 -25.55 2.78
C PHE A 370 -17.03 -24.92 2.62
N GLN A 371 -17.84 -25.37 1.66
CA GLN A 371 -19.21 -24.88 1.48
C GLN A 371 -20.10 -25.13 2.70
N GLN A 372 -19.93 -26.27 3.38
CA GLN A 372 -20.64 -26.56 4.64
C GLN A 372 -20.23 -25.65 5.81
N GLN A 373 -19.11 -24.93 5.68
CA GLN A 373 -18.66 -23.91 6.64
C GLN A 373 -19.11 -22.50 6.23
N GLY A 374 -19.97 -22.39 5.20
CA GLY A 374 -20.41 -21.11 4.64
C GLY A 374 -19.34 -20.38 3.85
N LYS A 375 -18.25 -21.06 3.45
CA LYS A 375 -17.18 -20.45 2.66
C LYS A 375 -17.49 -20.48 1.16
N LYS A 376 -17.10 -19.41 0.49
CA LYS A 376 -17.02 -19.34 -0.98
C LYS A 376 -15.74 -20.00 -1.44
N VAL A 377 -15.78 -20.79 -2.50
CA VAL A 377 -14.60 -21.53 -2.98
C VAL A 377 -14.23 -21.05 -4.38
N LEU A 378 -12.98 -20.63 -4.53
CA LEU A 378 -12.33 -20.30 -5.81
C LEU A 378 -11.34 -21.40 -6.14
N GLN A 379 -11.36 -21.91 -7.37
CA GLN A 379 -10.36 -22.86 -7.85
C GLN A 379 -9.43 -22.17 -8.84
N ILE A 380 -8.12 -22.37 -8.65
CA ILE A 380 -7.06 -21.81 -9.48
C ILE A 380 -6.08 -22.90 -9.92
N ALA A 381 -5.09 -22.54 -10.73
CA ALA A 381 -3.98 -23.43 -11.06
C ALA A 381 -3.19 -23.87 -9.81
N ASP A 382 -2.53 -25.02 -9.88
CA ASP A 382 -1.63 -25.53 -8.83
C ASP A 382 -0.37 -24.65 -8.71
N TYR A 383 -0.50 -23.56 -7.95
CA TYR A 383 0.48 -22.49 -7.87
C TYR A 383 1.21 -22.46 -6.53
N PRO A 384 2.56 -22.45 -6.50
CA PRO A 384 3.34 -22.36 -5.27
C PRO A 384 2.91 -21.18 -4.40
N GLY A 385 2.45 -21.47 -3.18
CA GLY A 385 1.99 -20.48 -2.19
C GLY A 385 0.61 -19.87 -2.46
N LEU A 386 -0.06 -20.29 -3.54
CA LEU A 386 -1.35 -19.77 -4.01
C LEU A 386 -1.34 -18.23 -4.10
N LEU A 387 -2.37 -17.54 -3.63
CA LEU A 387 -2.55 -16.09 -3.85
C LEU A 387 -2.44 -15.29 -2.56
N VAL A 388 -3.23 -15.62 -1.54
CA VAL A 388 -3.35 -14.81 -0.31
C VAL A 388 -2.11 -14.95 0.54
N TRP A 389 -1.74 -16.19 0.88
CA TRP A 389 -0.59 -16.48 1.75
C TRP A 389 0.72 -15.99 1.12
N ARG A 390 0.93 -16.27 -0.17
CA ARG A 390 2.10 -15.76 -0.93
C ARG A 390 2.22 -14.23 -0.87
N THR A 391 1.13 -13.52 -1.13
CA THR A 391 1.13 -12.05 -1.13
C THR A 391 1.39 -11.49 0.26
N VAL A 392 0.66 -11.99 1.27
CA VAL A 392 0.81 -11.51 2.66
C VAL A 392 2.20 -11.82 3.20
N ALA A 393 2.76 -13.00 2.94
CA ALA A 393 4.12 -13.35 3.36
C ALA A 393 5.17 -12.41 2.76
N MET A 394 5.03 -12.02 1.49
CA MET A 394 5.92 -11.04 0.87
C MET A 394 5.75 -9.63 1.46
N LEU A 395 4.52 -9.22 1.81
CA LEU A 395 4.27 -7.96 2.52
C LEU A 395 4.92 -7.95 3.91
N VAL A 396 4.78 -9.04 4.67
CA VAL A 396 5.43 -9.24 5.98
C VAL A 396 6.94 -9.17 5.84
N ASN A 397 7.51 -9.86 4.85
CA ASN A 397 8.95 -9.89 4.60
C ASN A 397 9.50 -8.51 4.27
N GLU A 398 8.79 -7.73 3.44
CA GLU A 398 9.19 -6.37 3.08
C GLU A 398 9.07 -5.40 4.27
N ALA A 399 8.02 -5.54 5.08
CA ALA A 399 7.88 -4.78 6.33
C ALA A 399 9.01 -5.08 7.34
N LEU A 400 9.37 -6.35 7.49
CA LEU A 400 10.49 -6.75 8.35
C LEU A 400 11.83 -6.24 7.82
N ASP A 401 12.02 -6.21 6.50
CA ASP A 401 13.23 -5.65 5.91
C ASP A 401 13.32 -4.13 6.12
N ALA A 402 12.20 -3.40 5.96
CA ALA A 402 12.12 -1.98 6.28
C ALA A 402 12.43 -1.69 7.75
N LEU A 403 11.90 -2.51 8.67
CA LEU A 403 12.20 -2.43 10.10
C LEU A 403 13.69 -2.72 10.37
N GLN A 404 14.23 -3.79 9.81
CA GLN A 404 15.62 -4.20 9.98
C GLN A 404 16.60 -3.10 9.52
N LYS A 405 16.28 -2.42 8.42
CA LYS A 405 17.09 -1.32 7.86
C LYS A 405 16.88 0.01 8.59
N GLY A 406 16.04 0.06 9.62
CA GLY A 406 15.75 1.26 10.38
C GLY A 406 15.08 2.35 9.55
N VAL A 407 14.22 1.96 8.59
CA VAL A 407 13.41 2.90 7.80
C VAL A 407 12.42 3.63 8.70
N ALA A 408 11.72 2.88 9.56
CA ALA A 408 10.70 3.35 10.49
C ALA A 408 10.55 2.37 11.66
N SER A 409 9.82 2.77 12.70
CA SER A 409 9.48 1.90 13.82
C SER A 409 8.46 0.82 13.40
N ALA A 410 8.34 -0.25 14.18
CA ALA A 410 7.34 -1.29 13.91
C ALA A 410 5.90 -0.75 13.93
N GLU A 411 5.58 0.12 14.91
CA GLU A 411 4.28 0.76 15.04
C GLU A 411 3.97 1.70 13.87
N ASP A 412 4.95 2.49 13.43
CA ASP A 412 4.82 3.37 12.28
C ASP A 412 4.57 2.58 10.99
N ILE A 413 5.28 1.46 10.79
CA ILE A 413 5.08 0.60 9.61
C ILE A 413 3.65 0.05 9.58
N ASP A 414 3.18 -0.50 10.70
CA ASP A 414 1.84 -1.05 10.78
C ASP A 414 0.74 0.01 10.67
N THR A 415 0.97 1.20 11.21
CA THR A 415 0.07 2.35 11.08
C THR A 415 0.03 2.87 9.65
N ALA A 416 1.18 2.97 8.98
CA ALA A 416 1.29 3.41 7.61
C ALA A 416 0.49 2.51 6.66
N MET A 417 0.62 1.19 6.78
CA MET A 417 -0.10 0.28 5.89
C MET A 417 -1.62 0.27 6.15
N ARG A 418 -2.05 0.39 7.41
CA ARG A 418 -3.48 0.48 7.75
C ARG A 418 -4.13 1.79 7.29
N LEU A 419 -3.41 2.91 7.34
CA LEU A 419 -4.02 4.23 7.05
C LEU A 419 -3.70 4.78 5.66
N GLY A 420 -2.59 4.36 5.06
CA GLY A 420 -2.15 4.82 3.73
C GLY A 420 -2.76 4.01 2.60
N VAL A 421 -2.94 2.70 2.79
CA VAL A 421 -3.51 1.78 1.78
C VAL A 421 -4.66 0.91 2.32
N ASN A 422 -5.15 1.22 3.53
CA ASN A 422 -6.32 0.56 4.13
C ASN A 422 -6.16 -0.97 4.26
N TYR A 423 -4.94 -1.44 4.53
CA TYR A 423 -4.75 -2.86 4.82
C TYR A 423 -5.55 -3.25 6.07
N PRO A 424 -6.17 -4.45 6.10
CA PRO A 424 -6.99 -4.88 7.23
C PRO A 424 -6.17 -4.97 8.52
N ARG A 425 -4.86 -5.21 8.39
CA ARG A 425 -3.91 -5.24 9.48
C ARG A 425 -2.55 -4.70 9.04
N GLY A 426 -1.80 -4.17 10.01
CA GLY A 426 -0.39 -3.86 9.80
C GLY A 426 0.40 -5.15 9.53
N PRO A 427 1.32 -5.16 8.54
CA PRO A 427 2.01 -6.39 8.12
C PRO A 427 2.86 -7.03 9.22
N LEU A 428 3.43 -6.29 10.17
CA LEU A 428 4.20 -6.87 11.26
C LEU A 428 3.28 -7.59 12.25
N ALA A 429 2.21 -6.93 12.72
CA ALA A 429 1.19 -7.59 13.52
C ALA A 429 0.56 -8.78 12.79
N TRP A 430 0.37 -8.68 11.47
CA TRP A 430 -0.17 -9.77 10.66
C TRP A 430 0.76 -10.98 10.62
N GLY A 431 2.06 -10.76 10.40
CA GLY A 431 3.07 -11.82 10.46
C GLY A 431 3.10 -12.53 11.81
N GLU A 432 2.95 -11.77 12.91
CA GLU A 432 2.89 -12.32 14.26
C GLU A 432 1.71 -13.28 14.46
N SER A 433 0.50 -12.93 14.01
CA SER A 433 -0.63 -13.88 14.16
C SER A 433 -0.56 -15.09 13.24
N LEU A 434 0.11 -14.95 12.09
CA LEU A 434 0.26 -16.06 11.15
C LEU A 434 1.31 -17.05 11.64
N GLY A 435 2.21 -16.62 12.53
CA GLY A 435 3.36 -17.38 13.00
C GLY A 435 4.57 -17.15 12.12
N TRP A 436 5.67 -16.67 12.71
CA TRP A 436 6.90 -16.33 12.00
C TRP A 436 7.54 -17.54 11.33
N GLY A 437 7.51 -18.70 11.98
CA GLY A 437 8.01 -19.96 11.44
C GLY A 437 7.23 -20.43 10.21
N ARG A 438 5.92 -20.15 10.15
CA ARG A 438 5.07 -20.46 8.99
C ARG A 438 5.37 -19.54 7.81
N VAL A 439 5.49 -18.24 8.06
CA VAL A 439 5.89 -17.26 7.03
C VAL A 439 7.28 -17.57 6.49
N LEU A 440 8.24 -17.91 7.36
CA LEU A 440 9.58 -18.32 6.95
C LEU A 440 9.53 -19.55 6.04
N ARG A 441 8.87 -20.63 6.46
CA ARG A 441 8.78 -21.87 5.68
C ARG A 441 8.18 -21.65 4.30
N LEU A 442 7.11 -20.85 4.23
CA LEU A 442 6.48 -20.49 2.95
C LEU A 442 7.47 -19.81 2.00
N LEU A 443 8.19 -18.79 2.48
CA LEU A 443 9.15 -18.06 1.65
C LEU A 443 10.36 -18.90 1.26
N GLU A 444 10.82 -19.81 2.12
CA GLU A 444 11.89 -20.76 1.79
C GLU A 444 11.46 -21.73 0.70
N ASN A 445 10.24 -22.27 0.77
CA ASN A 445 9.69 -23.15 -0.26
C ASN A 445 9.49 -22.41 -1.59
N LEU A 446 9.02 -21.15 -1.57
CA LEU A 446 8.95 -20.31 -2.77
C LEU A 446 10.34 -20.01 -3.34
N GLN A 447 11.31 -19.67 -2.48
CA GLN A 447 12.69 -19.42 -2.89
C GLN A 447 13.31 -20.67 -3.53
N GLN A 448 13.08 -21.86 -2.95
CA GLN A 448 13.56 -23.12 -3.49
C GLN A 448 12.89 -23.46 -4.83
N HIS A 449 11.56 -23.27 -4.94
CA HIS A 449 10.82 -23.56 -6.16
C HIS A 449 11.26 -22.68 -7.34
N TYR A 450 11.37 -21.37 -7.14
CA TYR A 450 11.70 -20.43 -8.21
C TYR A 450 13.21 -20.24 -8.42
N GLY A 451 14.04 -20.60 -7.45
CA GLY A 451 15.48 -20.31 -7.47
C GLY A 451 15.79 -18.80 -7.47
N GLU A 452 14.86 -17.98 -6.98
CA GLU A 452 14.92 -16.52 -7.08
C GLU A 452 15.26 -15.85 -5.76
N GLU A 453 16.19 -14.89 -5.83
CA GLU A 453 16.49 -13.99 -4.71
C GLU A 453 15.29 -13.13 -4.28
N ARG A 454 14.29 -12.97 -5.17
CA ARG A 454 13.02 -12.28 -4.89
C ARG A 454 12.36 -12.80 -3.60
N TYR A 455 12.26 -14.12 -3.46
CA TYR A 455 11.57 -14.78 -2.34
C TYR A 455 12.46 -15.01 -1.11
N ARG A 456 13.70 -14.50 -1.10
CA ARG A 456 14.61 -14.68 0.04
C ARG A 456 13.95 -14.19 1.34
N PRO A 457 13.89 -15.00 2.41
CA PRO A 457 13.53 -14.51 3.74
C PRO A 457 14.53 -13.44 4.20
N CYS A 458 14.08 -12.28 4.66
CA CYS A 458 14.98 -11.29 5.26
C CYS A 458 15.57 -11.84 6.56
N SER A 459 16.72 -11.30 6.98
CA SER A 459 17.42 -11.83 8.16
C SER A 459 16.60 -11.68 9.44
N LEU A 460 15.83 -10.59 9.57
CA LEU A 460 14.97 -10.37 10.74
C LEU A 460 13.82 -11.40 10.82
N LEU A 461 13.29 -11.88 9.70
CA LEU A 461 12.28 -12.95 9.69
C LEU A 461 12.86 -14.25 10.26
N ARG A 462 14.08 -14.62 9.85
CA ARG A 462 14.79 -15.79 10.38
C ARG A 462 15.01 -15.67 11.89
N GLN A 463 15.42 -14.49 12.35
CA GLN A 463 15.59 -14.21 13.77
C GLN A 463 14.28 -14.36 14.55
N LYS A 464 13.18 -13.79 14.05
CA LYS A 464 11.87 -13.88 14.71
C LYS A 464 11.33 -15.31 14.78
N ALA A 465 11.49 -16.08 13.70
CA ALA A 465 11.10 -17.49 13.69
C ALA A 465 11.90 -18.34 14.70
N LEU A 466 13.20 -18.05 14.88
CA LEU A 466 14.02 -18.71 15.90
C LEU A 466 13.56 -18.37 17.32
N MET A 467 13.22 -17.11 17.59
CA MET A 467 12.71 -16.67 18.89
C MET A 467 11.33 -17.29 19.21
N GLU A 468 10.44 -17.34 18.23
CA GLU A 468 9.13 -18.00 18.34
C GLU A 468 9.28 -19.47 18.74
N LYS A 469 10.12 -20.22 18.01
CA LYS A 469 10.41 -21.62 18.31
C LYS A 469 10.99 -21.82 19.72
N HIS A 470 11.85 -20.90 20.18
CA HIS A 470 12.39 -20.94 21.53
C HIS A 470 11.29 -20.75 22.59
N HIS A 471 10.36 -19.82 22.39
CA HIS A 471 9.23 -19.61 23.32
C HIS A 471 8.31 -20.82 23.39
N GLU A 472 8.00 -21.44 22.23
CA GLU A 472 7.22 -22.67 22.15
C GLU A 472 7.89 -23.83 22.92
N GLN A 473 9.21 -23.96 22.81
CA GLN A 473 9.98 -25.00 23.50
C GLN A 473 10.13 -24.77 25.01
N CYS A 474 10.16 -23.51 25.45
CA CYS A 474 10.28 -23.16 26.87
C CYS A 474 8.93 -23.07 27.61
N GLY A 475 7.79 -23.27 26.93
CA GLY A 475 6.46 -23.24 27.56
C GLY A 475 6.04 -21.86 28.08
N LEU A 476 6.64 -20.78 27.55
CA LEU A 476 6.35 -19.39 27.91
C LEU A 476 5.42 -18.76 26.87
N ALA A 477 4.18 -19.25 26.78
CA ALA A 477 3.13 -18.72 25.91
C ALA A 477 2.10 -17.90 26.71
#